data_AF-A0A6J1WPC4-F1
#
_entry.id   AF-A0A6J1WPC4-F1
#
_cell.length_a   1.000
_cell.length_b   1.000
_cell.length_c   1.000
_cell.angle_alpha   90.00
_cell.angle_beta   90.00
_cell.angle_gamma   90.00
#
_symmetry.space_group_name_H-M   'P 1'
#
loop_
_entity.id
_entity.type
_entity.pdbx_description
1 polymer ?
#
loop_
_entity_poly.entity_id
_entity_poly.type
_entity_poly.pdbx_seq_one_letter_code
_entity_poly.pdbx_strand_id
1 'polypeptide(L)'
;MASIEVSLAGSRRRSAGARDISRELDALRAALTDKDTLIQNLKKQLSASLSAARVAASATTPPASRATTEEYAATLSADERRALEERAAAIRNDLETKRANIQDLRKRLDKTHVTDNIDTRIQQAELQYKLGREELELLTLGEQARALAQLIEQVDAAAKRNDRVTLHRYGLLYLYKGCNLQA
;
A
#
# COMPACT_ATOMS: atom_id res chain seq x y z
N MET A 1 72.29 -1.70 3.77
CA MET A 1 70.93 -1.66 4.35
C MET A 1 70.29 -0.34 3.94
N ALA A 2 69.20 -0.37 3.17
CA ALA A 2 68.51 0.84 2.73
C ALA A 2 67.29 1.07 3.63
N SER A 3 67.26 2.20 4.32
CA SER A 3 66.14 2.63 5.16
C SER A 3 65.08 3.30 4.29
N ILE A 4 63.86 2.77 4.30
CA ILE A 4 62.71 3.37 3.62
C ILE A 4 62.06 4.34 4.60
N GLU A 5 62.23 5.64 4.36
CA GLU A 5 61.48 6.69 5.06
C GLU A 5 60.08 6.78 4.46
N VAL A 6 59.10 6.18 5.14
CA VAL A 6 57.68 6.38 4.82
C VAL A 6 57.26 7.73 5.39
N SER A 7 57.22 8.74 4.52
CA SER A 7 56.59 10.03 4.84
C SER A 7 55.09 9.81 5.08
N LEU A 8 54.68 9.79 6.34
CA LEU A 8 53.30 9.99 6.75
C LEU A 8 52.93 11.44 6.40
N ALA A 9 52.43 11.63 5.18
CA ALA A 9 51.76 12.85 4.74
C ALA A 9 50.44 13.03 5.49
N GLY A 10 50.54 13.30 6.79
CA GLY A 10 49.47 13.83 7.62
C GLY A 10 49.55 15.34 7.61
N SER A 11 48.74 15.99 6.77
CA SER A 11 48.07 17.28 7.07
C SER A 11 47.54 17.93 5.79
N ARG A 12 46.38 17.46 5.27
CA ARG A 12 45.51 18.26 4.37
C ARG A 12 44.09 17.70 4.14
N ARG A 13 43.59 16.74 4.93
CA ARG A 13 42.26 16.13 4.72
C ARG A 13 41.14 16.57 5.68
N ARG A 14 41.36 17.50 6.61
CA ARG A 14 40.29 17.95 7.52
C ARG A 14 39.31 18.97 6.90
N SER A 15 39.68 19.63 5.80
CA SER A 15 38.82 20.62 5.14
C SER A 15 38.12 20.11 3.87
N ALA A 16 38.49 18.94 3.35
CA ALA A 16 37.83 18.33 2.20
C ALA A 16 36.53 17.63 2.63
N GLY A 17 36.61 16.75 3.63
CA GLY A 17 35.44 16.02 4.14
C GLY A 17 34.33 16.93 4.69
N ALA A 18 34.66 18.04 5.35
CA ALA A 18 33.65 19.00 5.81
C ALA A 18 32.91 19.69 4.65
N ARG A 19 33.62 20.00 3.54
CA ARG A 19 33.02 20.59 2.34
C ARG A 19 32.20 19.55 1.57
N ASP A 20 32.63 18.31 1.56
CA ASP A 20 31.90 17.21 0.92
C ASP A 20 30.62 16.87 1.68
N ILE A 21 30.67 16.86 3.03
CA ILE A 21 29.48 16.71 3.89
C ILE A 21 28.52 17.90 3.69
N SER A 22 29.02 19.14 3.61
CA SER A 22 28.15 20.30 3.34
C SER A 22 27.45 20.19 1.98
N ARG A 23 28.17 19.76 0.93
CA ARG A 23 27.60 19.53 -0.40
C ARG A 23 26.57 18.41 -0.40
N GLU A 24 26.85 17.32 0.31
CA GLU A 24 25.91 16.20 0.47
C GLU A 24 24.66 16.63 1.23
N LEU A 25 24.79 17.43 2.29
CA LEU A 25 23.65 18.01 3.00
C LEU A 25 22.81 18.95 2.12
N ASP A 26 23.46 19.77 1.30
CA ASP A 26 22.75 20.66 0.37
C ASP A 26 22.05 19.87 -0.75
N ALA A 27 22.66 18.80 -1.24
CA ALA A 27 22.03 17.88 -2.19
C ALA A 27 20.82 17.15 -1.58
N LEU A 28 20.92 16.71 -0.31
CA LEU A 28 19.81 16.09 0.40
C LEU A 28 18.67 17.07 0.67
N ARG A 29 18.98 18.34 0.98
CA ARG A 29 17.97 19.40 1.12
C ARG A 29 17.25 19.68 -0.19
N ALA A 30 18.00 19.78 -1.30
CA ALA A 30 17.41 19.96 -2.63
C ALA A 30 16.50 18.77 -3.01
N ALA A 31 16.95 17.54 -2.77
CA ALA A 31 16.14 16.36 -3.01
C ALA A 31 14.87 16.30 -2.13
N LEU A 32 14.93 16.82 -0.90
CA LEU A 32 13.77 16.91 -0.02
C LEU A 32 12.76 17.94 -0.54
N THR A 33 13.21 19.11 -0.98
CA THR A 33 12.34 20.13 -1.58
C THR A 33 11.69 19.64 -2.88
N ASP A 34 12.43 18.89 -3.71
CA ASP A 34 11.89 18.30 -4.95
C ASP A 34 10.80 17.26 -4.64
N LYS A 35 11.00 16.45 -3.59
CA LYS A 35 9.98 15.51 -3.13
C LYS A 35 8.75 16.24 -2.57
N ASP A 36 8.93 17.31 -1.81
CA ASP A 36 7.80 18.11 -1.28
C ASP A 36 7.01 18.79 -2.40
N THR A 37 7.68 19.31 -3.43
CA THR A 37 7.01 19.89 -4.60
C THR A 37 6.25 18.82 -5.40
N LEU A 38 6.84 17.63 -5.58
CA LEU A 38 6.16 16.50 -6.19
C LEU A 38 4.92 16.09 -5.39
N ILE A 39 5.02 16.00 -4.06
CA ILE A 39 3.90 15.70 -3.17
C ILE A 39 2.80 16.76 -3.32
N GLN A 40 3.15 18.05 -3.35
CA GLN A 40 2.17 19.12 -3.55
C GLN A 40 1.49 19.04 -4.92
N ASN A 41 2.24 18.71 -5.97
CA ASN A 41 1.69 18.56 -7.32
C ASN A 41 0.74 17.35 -7.40
N LEU A 42 1.13 16.21 -6.83
CA LEU A 42 0.28 15.01 -6.75
C LEU A 42 -1.00 15.29 -5.94
N LYS A 43 -0.90 16.03 -4.84
CA LYS A 43 -2.08 16.47 -4.06
C LYS A 43 -3.01 17.35 -4.89
N LYS A 44 -2.47 18.31 -5.65
CA LYS A 44 -3.26 19.17 -6.56
C LYS A 44 -3.92 18.36 -7.67
N GLN A 45 -3.21 17.40 -8.25
CA GLN A 45 -3.79 16.50 -9.26
C GLN A 45 -4.93 15.68 -8.67
N LEU A 46 -4.75 15.09 -7.49
CA LEU A 46 -5.79 14.31 -6.82
C LEU A 46 -7.01 15.16 -6.47
N SER A 47 -6.81 16.38 -5.97
CA SER A 47 -7.92 17.29 -5.65
C SER A 47 -8.67 17.75 -6.90
N ALA A 48 -7.96 18.00 -8.01
CA ALA A 48 -8.55 18.31 -9.31
C ALA A 48 -9.32 17.12 -9.90
N SER A 49 -8.79 15.90 -9.79
CA SER A 49 -9.49 14.69 -10.23
C SER A 49 -10.74 14.41 -9.40
N LEU A 50 -10.67 14.58 -8.07
CA LEU A 50 -11.83 14.42 -7.18
C LEU A 50 -12.88 15.51 -7.39
N SER A 51 -12.47 16.76 -7.63
CA SER A 51 -13.41 17.84 -7.93
C SER A 51 -14.06 17.65 -9.29
N ALA A 52 -13.30 17.26 -10.32
CA ALA A 52 -13.85 16.91 -11.63
C ALA A 52 -14.83 15.74 -11.56
N ALA A 53 -14.52 14.68 -10.79
CA ALA A 53 -15.41 13.54 -10.57
C ALA A 53 -16.71 13.96 -9.86
N ARG A 54 -16.64 14.84 -8.84
CA ARG A 54 -17.83 15.41 -8.17
C ARG A 54 -18.67 16.28 -9.10
N VAL A 55 -18.03 17.11 -9.92
CA VAL A 55 -18.74 17.96 -10.90
C VAL A 55 -19.42 17.12 -11.97
N ALA A 56 -18.74 16.10 -12.50
CA ALA A 56 -19.32 15.15 -13.45
C ALA A 56 -20.52 14.39 -12.83
N ALA A 57 -20.40 13.95 -11.57
CA ALA A 57 -21.51 13.30 -10.86
C ALA A 57 -22.71 14.24 -10.62
N SER A 58 -22.46 15.54 -10.44
CA SER A 58 -23.54 16.55 -10.27
C SER A 58 -24.20 17.00 -11.56
N ALA A 59 -23.59 16.75 -12.73
CA ALA A 59 -24.14 17.13 -14.03
C ALA A 59 -25.22 16.14 -14.54
N THR A 60 -25.34 14.96 -13.94
CA THR A 60 -26.24 13.87 -14.37
C THR A 60 -27.56 13.75 -13.62
N THR A 61 -27.88 14.63 -12.66
CA THR A 61 -29.11 14.48 -11.85
C THR A 61 -29.72 15.84 -11.46
N PRO A 62 -31.04 16.07 -11.63
CA PRO A 62 -31.69 17.30 -11.18
C PRO A 62 -31.81 17.34 -9.65
N PRO A 63 -31.95 18.54 -9.03
CA PRO A 63 -31.69 18.72 -7.61
C PRO A 63 -32.90 18.33 -6.76
N ALA A 64 -32.75 17.29 -5.96
CA ALA A 64 -33.60 17.07 -4.78
C ALA A 64 -32.70 16.98 -3.54
N SER A 65 -32.73 18.06 -2.76
CA SER A 65 -32.60 18.07 -1.30
C SER A 65 -31.47 17.25 -0.66
N ARG A 66 -30.35 17.93 -0.40
CA ARG A 66 -29.73 18.05 0.95
C ARG A 66 -29.88 16.81 1.86
N ALA A 67 -29.35 15.68 1.42
CA ALA A 67 -29.06 14.55 2.29
C ALA A 67 -27.53 14.42 2.43
N THR A 68 -27.14 14.41 3.69
CA THR A 68 -25.84 14.13 4.28
C THR A 68 -24.91 13.21 3.49
N THR A 69 -23.62 13.57 3.55
CA THR A 69 -22.33 12.93 3.21
C THR A 69 -22.18 11.39 3.30
N GLU A 70 -23.23 10.60 3.54
CA GLU A 70 -23.18 9.14 3.70
C GLU A 70 -23.62 8.33 2.47
N GLU A 71 -24.17 8.98 1.43
CA GLU A 71 -24.70 8.32 0.23
C GLU A 71 -23.68 8.20 -0.92
N TYR A 72 -22.41 7.94 -0.56
CA TYR A 72 -21.36 7.46 -1.48
C TYR A 72 -20.85 6.08 -1.08
N ALA A 73 -21.66 5.30 -0.36
CA ALA A 73 -21.55 3.85 -0.47
C ALA A 73 -22.09 3.42 -1.85
N ALA A 74 -21.36 3.80 -2.91
CA ALA A 74 -21.60 3.30 -4.25
C ALA A 74 -21.53 1.77 -4.14
N THR A 75 -22.69 1.13 -4.26
CA THR A 75 -22.78 -0.32 -4.38
C THR A 75 -21.91 -0.70 -5.57
N LEU A 76 -20.77 -1.35 -5.32
CA LEU A 76 -19.89 -1.82 -6.39
C LEU A 76 -20.72 -2.69 -7.35
N SER A 77 -20.50 -2.50 -8.64
CA SER A 77 -21.10 -3.37 -9.65
C SER A 77 -20.64 -4.82 -9.44
N ALA A 78 -21.42 -5.78 -9.95
CA ALA A 78 -21.07 -7.19 -9.86
C ALA A 78 -19.68 -7.49 -10.45
N ASP A 79 -19.29 -6.76 -11.49
CA ASP A 79 -17.99 -6.89 -12.14
C ASP A 79 -16.84 -6.36 -11.26
N GLU A 80 -17.02 -5.21 -10.61
CA GLU A 80 -16.03 -4.66 -9.67
C GLU A 80 -15.86 -5.55 -8.45
N ARG A 81 -16.96 -6.12 -7.93
CA ARG A 81 -16.92 -7.09 -6.83
C ARG A 81 -16.12 -8.34 -7.24
N ARG A 82 -16.39 -8.88 -8.42
CA ARG A 82 -15.66 -10.04 -8.94
C ARG A 82 -14.17 -9.75 -9.13
N ALA A 83 -13.82 -8.57 -9.65
CA ALA A 83 -12.42 -8.16 -9.82
C ALA A 83 -11.68 -8.04 -8.47
N LEU A 84 -12.36 -7.54 -7.42
CA LEU A 84 -11.80 -7.49 -6.07
C LEU A 84 -11.58 -8.89 -5.48
N GLU A 85 -12.53 -9.80 -5.67
CA GLU A 85 -12.41 -11.19 -5.21
C GLU A 85 -11.28 -11.94 -5.93
N GLU A 86 -11.14 -11.75 -7.24
CA GLU A 86 -10.05 -12.33 -8.04
C GLU A 86 -8.69 -11.81 -7.56
N ARG A 87 -8.58 -10.49 -7.31
CA ARG A 87 -7.37 -9.89 -6.73
C ARG A 87 -7.07 -10.43 -5.33
N ALA A 88 -8.10 -10.66 -4.52
CA ALA A 88 -7.95 -11.28 -3.19
C ALA A 88 -7.37 -12.70 -3.31
N ALA A 89 -7.87 -13.49 -4.25
CA ALA A 89 -7.41 -14.84 -4.51
C ALA A 89 -5.95 -14.86 -4.99
N ALA A 90 -5.59 -13.97 -5.91
CA ALA A 90 -4.21 -13.82 -6.38
C ALA A 90 -3.25 -13.52 -5.22
N ILE A 91 -3.56 -12.55 -4.35
CA ILE A 91 -2.72 -12.20 -3.20
C ILE A 91 -2.59 -13.37 -2.21
N ARG A 92 -3.65 -14.19 -2.03
CA ARG A 92 -3.58 -15.39 -1.18
C ARG A 92 -2.61 -16.44 -1.76
N ASN A 93 -2.66 -16.67 -3.07
CA ASN A 93 -1.74 -17.59 -3.74
C ASN A 93 -0.29 -17.10 -3.64
N ASP A 94 -0.08 -15.78 -3.78
CA ASP A 94 1.24 -15.18 -3.60
C ASP A 94 1.74 -15.37 -2.16
N LEU A 95 0.89 -15.17 -1.15
CA LEU A 95 1.24 -15.43 0.26
C LEU A 95 1.66 -16.87 0.51
N GLU A 96 0.96 -17.85 -0.07
CA GLU A 96 1.31 -19.27 0.06
C GLU A 96 2.66 -19.57 -0.61
N THR A 97 2.86 -19.04 -1.82
CA THR A 97 4.13 -19.16 -2.55
C THR A 97 5.29 -18.58 -1.75
N LYS A 98 5.11 -17.38 -1.19
CA LYS A 98 6.12 -16.71 -0.36
C LYS A 98 6.43 -17.50 0.91
N ARG A 99 5.42 -18.07 1.58
CA ARG A 99 5.63 -18.95 2.75
C ARG A 99 6.44 -20.19 2.39
N ALA A 100 6.15 -20.82 1.25
CA ALA A 100 6.90 -21.98 0.77
C ALA A 100 8.37 -21.63 0.48
N ASN A 101 8.61 -20.50 -0.19
CA ASN A 101 9.96 -20.01 -0.48
C ASN A 101 10.77 -19.71 0.80
N ILE A 102 10.15 -19.05 1.79
CA ILE A 102 10.76 -18.79 3.09
C ILE A 102 11.16 -20.09 3.79
N GLN A 103 10.30 -21.12 3.76
CA GLN A 103 10.62 -22.42 4.34
C GLN A 103 11.80 -23.09 3.63
N ASP A 104 11.88 -23.02 2.30
CA ASP A 104 13.01 -23.56 1.55
C ASP A 104 14.31 -22.82 1.86
N LEU A 105 14.27 -21.47 1.89
CA LEU A 105 15.43 -20.65 2.24
C LEU A 105 15.94 -20.96 3.65
N ARG A 106 15.04 -21.11 4.64
CA ARG A 106 15.41 -21.53 6.00
C ARG A 106 16.09 -22.90 6.01
N LYS A 107 15.51 -23.90 5.32
CA LYS A 107 16.12 -25.25 5.20
C LYS A 107 17.50 -25.23 4.57
N ARG A 108 17.72 -24.38 3.56
CA ARG A 108 19.03 -24.22 2.91
C ARG A 108 20.04 -23.54 3.83
N LEU A 109 19.59 -22.55 4.58
CA LEU A 109 20.40 -21.83 5.56
C LEU A 109 20.84 -22.75 6.70
N ASP A 110 19.94 -23.61 7.20
CA ASP A 110 20.25 -24.62 8.23
C ASP A 110 21.30 -25.64 7.75
N LYS A 111 21.32 -25.96 6.45
CA LYS A 111 22.33 -26.86 5.85
C LYS A 111 23.67 -26.17 5.60
N THR A 112 23.70 -24.84 5.59
CA THR A 112 24.92 -24.06 5.32
C THR A 112 25.64 -23.79 6.63
N HIS A 113 26.58 -24.67 6.99
CA HIS A 113 27.38 -24.49 8.21
C HIS A 113 28.47 -23.44 8.02
N VAL A 114 28.63 -22.58 9.04
CA VAL A 114 29.67 -21.55 9.05
C VAL A 114 31.01 -22.22 9.29
N THR A 115 31.90 -22.08 8.33
CA THR A 115 33.31 -22.49 8.45
C THR A 115 34.20 -21.27 8.27
N ASP A 116 35.51 -21.42 8.47
CA ASP A 116 36.49 -20.34 8.20
C ASP A 116 36.67 -20.05 6.70
N ASN A 117 36.01 -20.81 5.82
CA ASN A 117 36.00 -20.55 4.39
C ASN A 117 35.13 -19.31 4.07
N ILE A 118 35.77 -18.28 3.51
CA ILE A 118 35.13 -17.00 3.18
C ILE A 118 33.94 -17.18 2.23
N ASP A 119 34.04 -18.08 1.24
CA ASP A 119 32.96 -18.32 0.27
C ASP A 119 31.70 -18.86 0.96
N THR A 120 31.86 -19.74 1.96
CA THR A 120 30.73 -20.26 2.75
C THR A 120 30.02 -19.17 3.56
N ARG A 121 30.80 -18.20 4.09
CA ARG A 121 30.25 -17.04 4.81
C ARG A 121 29.51 -16.10 3.89
N ILE A 122 30.01 -15.89 2.66
CA ILE A 122 29.33 -15.08 1.63
C ILE A 122 28.01 -15.74 1.24
N GLN A 123 28.02 -17.04 0.90
CA GLN A 123 26.81 -17.77 0.54
C GLN A 123 25.75 -17.74 1.64
N GLN A 124 26.17 -17.88 2.90
CA GLN A 124 25.26 -17.77 4.04
C GLN A 124 24.66 -16.37 4.16
N ALA A 125 25.47 -15.31 4.05
CA ALA A 125 24.99 -13.93 4.11
C ALA A 125 24.01 -13.61 2.97
N GLU A 126 24.26 -14.12 1.76
CA GLU A 126 23.34 -14.00 0.64
C GLU A 126 22.00 -14.71 0.89
N LEU A 127 22.04 -15.91 1.49
CA LEU A 127 20.82 -16.63 1.87
C LEU A 127 20.04 -15.90 2.96
N GLN A 128 20.72 -15.35 3.97
CA GLN A 128 20.11 -14.52 5.01
C GLN A 128 19.44 -13.27 4.42
N TYR A 129 20.13 -12.58 3.51
CA TYR A 129 19.58 -11.41 2.83
C TYR A 129 18.33 -11.77 2.01
N LYS A 130 18.39 -12.85 1.23
CA LYS A 130 17.23 -13.34 0.45
C LYS A 130 16.07 -13.71 1.36
N LEU A 131 16.33 -14.40 2.47
CA LEU A 131 15.32 -14.77 3.46
C LEU A 131 14.63 -13.53 4.05
N GLY A 132 15.40 -12.57 4.53
CA GLY A 132 14.85 -11.33 5.12
C GLY A 132 14.03 -10.52 4.10
N ARG A 133 14.44 -10.51 2.84
CA ARG A 133 13.67 -9.88 1.76
C ARG A 133 12.31 -10.56 1.55
N GLU A 134 12.29 -11.88 1.45
CA GLU A 134 11.04 -12.64 1.27
C GLU A 134 10.11 -12.50 2.49
N GLU A 135 10.65 -12.48 3.70
CA GLU A 135 9.89 -12.24 4.94
C GLU A 135 9.25 -10.84 4.95
N LEU A 136 9.98 -9.81 4.51
CA LEU A 136 9.44 -8.45 4.39
C LEU A 136 8.33 -8.37 3.33
N GLU A 137 8.50 -9.03 2.20
CA GLU A 137 7.49 -9.06 1.13
C GLU A 137 6.23 -9.81 1.58
N LEU A 138 6.38 -10.90 2.34
CA LEU A 138 5.26 -11.62 2.95
C LEU A 138 4.44 -10.70 3.88
N LEU A 139 5.10 -9.89 4.70
CA LEU A 139 4.42 -8.91 5.57
C LEU A 139 3.65 -7.88 4.75
N THR A 140 4.28 -7.34 3.70
CA THR A 140 3.67 -6.37 2.79
C THR A 140 2.42 -6.94 2.11
N LEU A 141 2.50 -8.15 1.56
CA LEU A 141 1.35 -8.84 0.98
C LEU A 141 0.27 -9.16 2.03
N GLY A 142 0.67 -9.46 3.26
CA GLY A 142 -0.26 -9.72 4.37
C GLY A 142 -1.04 -8.47 4.79
N GLU A 143 -0.45 -7.28 4.68
CA GLU A 143 -1.15 -6.00 4.88
C GLU A 143 -2.12 -5.71 3.73
N GLN A 144 -1.68 -5.92 2.48
CA GLN A 144 -2.56 -5.76 1.31
C GLN A 144 -3.77 -6.69 1.37
N ALA A 145 -3.57 -7.95 1.76
CA ALA A 145 -4.65 -8.93 1.94
C ALA A 145 -5.66 -8.47 3.01
N ARG A 146 -5.18 -7.95 4.14
CA ARG A 146 -6.03 -7.43 5.23
C ARG A 146 -6.82 -6.20 4.78
N ALA A 147 -6.17 -5.25 4.12
CA ALA A 147 -6.82 -4.04 3.60
C ALA A 147 -7.91 -4.39 2.58
N LEU A 148 -7.63 -5.33 1.68
CA LEU A 148 -8.57 -5.76 0.66
C LEU A 148 -9.75 -6.54 1.25
N ALA A 149 -9.52 -7.39 2.27
CA ALA A 149 -10.58 -8.06 3.00
C ALA A 149 -11.52 -7.07 3.70
N GLN A 150 -10.98 -6.03 4.34
CA GLN A 150 -11.76 -4.96 4.97
C GLN A 150 -12.61 -4.20 3.94
N LEU A 151 -12.05 -3.92 2.76
CA LEU A 151 -12.79 -3.27 1.67
C LEU A 151 -13.98 -4.11 1.23
N ILE A 152 -13.78 -5.41 1.01
CA ILE A 152 -14.87 -6.34 0.64
C ILE A 152 -15.94 -6.37 1.74
N GLU A 153 -15.54 -6.46 3.00
CA GLU A 153 -16.47 -6.47 4.14
C GLU A 153 -17.30 -5.18 4.24
N GLN A 154 -16.69 -4.02 4.01
CA GLN A 154 -17.38 -2.73 4.00
C GLN A 154 -18.41 -2.65 2.87
N VAL A 155 -18.07 -3.16 1.68
CA VAL A 155 -18.99 -3.22 0.54
C VAL A 155 -20.16 -4.16 0.83
N ASP A 156 -19.88 -5.36 1.34
CA ASP A 156 -20.92 -6.33 1.70
C ASP A 156 -21.83 -5.80 2.82
N ALA A 157 -21.26 -5.10 3.81
CA ALA A 157 -22.04 -4.46 4.87
C ALA A 157 -22.91 -3.31 4.34
N ALA A 158 -22.41 -2.51 3.39
CA ALA A 158 -23.17 -1.46 2.74
C ALA A 158 -24.33 -2.01 1.91
N ALA A 159 -24.10 -3.09 1.14
CA ALA A 159 -25.14 -3.77 0.38
C ALA A 159 -26.29 -4.26 1.28
N LYS A 160 -25.96 -4.93 2.39
CA LYS A 160 -26.95 -5.40 3.38
C LYS A 160 -27.76 -4.27 4.03
N ARG A 161 -27.12 -3.11 4.28
CA ARG A 161 -27.82 -1.92 4.79
C ARG A 161 -28.80 -1.38 3.76
N ASN A 162 -28.41 -1.32 2.49
CA ASN A 162 -29.27 -0.85 1.41
C ASN A 162 -30.48 -1.77 1.20
N ASP A 163 -30.28 -3.09 1.25
CA ASP A 163 -31.36 -4.07 1.16
C ASP A 163 -32.38 -3.92 2.31
N ARG A 164 -31.90 -3.68 3.54
CA ARG A 164 -32.78 -3.39 4.67
C ARG A 164 -33.58 -2.10 4.47
N VAL A 165 -32.95 -1.03 4.00
CA VAL A 165 -33.61 0.27 3.78
C VAL A 165 -34.68 0.16 2.69
N THR A 166 -34.38 -0.53 1.59
CA THR A 166 -35.34 -0.75 0.51
C THR A 166 -36.54 -1.59 0.97
N LEU A 167 -36.30 -2.69 1.70
CA LEU A 167 -37.38 -3.51 2.29
C LEU A 167 -38.28 -2.70 3.24
N HIS A 168 -37.70 -1.89 4.13
CA HIS A 168 -38.48 -1.02 5.02
C HIS A 168 -39.32 0.00 4.24
N ARG A 169 -38.77 0.58 3.17
CA ARG A 169 -39.49 1.54 2.32
C ARG A 169 -40.67 0.90 1.60
N TYR A 170 -40.50 -0.30 1.03
CA TYR A 170 -41.61 -1.03 0.41
C TYR A 170 -42.66 -1.45 1.44
N GLY A 171 -42.25 -1.95 2.62
CA GLY A 171 -43.18 -2.33 3.69
C GLY A 171 -44.05 -1.16 4.18
N LEU A 172 -43.47 0.04 4.35
CA LEU A 172 -44.21 1.26 4.69
C LEU A 172 -45.18 1.69 3.58
N LEU A 173 -44.80 1.55 2.31
CA LEU A 173 -45.66 1.84 1.17
C LEU A 173 -46.87 0.91 1.08
N TYR A 174 -46.68 -0.39 1.39
CA TYR A 174 -47.78 -1.36 1.44
C TYR A 174 -48.74 -1.09 2.61
N LEU A 175 -48.22 -0.70 3.78
CA LEU A 175 -49.03 -0.26 4.92
C LEU A 175 -49.81 1.04 4.63
N TYR A 176 -49.19 2.02 3.96
CA TYR A 176 -49.87 3.28 3.59
C TYR A 176 -50.95 3.11 2.51
N LYS A 177 -50.76 2.19 1.55
CA LYS A 177 -51.79 1.85 0.55
C LYS A 177 -52.92 1.01 1.15
N GLY A 178 -52.64 0.15 2.13
CA GLY A 178 -53.66 -0.62 2.85
C GLY A 178 -54.62 0.26 3.65
N CYS A 179 -54.12 1.31 4.31
CA CYS A 179 -54.97 2.23 5.07
C CYS A 179 -55.82 3.19 4.20
N ASN A 180 -55.44 3.45 2.94
CA ASN A 180 -56.20 4.34 2.05
C ASN A 180 -57.26 3.62 1.20
N LEU A 181 -57.37 2.29 1.29
CA LEU A 181 -58.36 1.51 0.52
C LEU A 181 -59.63 1.16 1.33
N GLN A 182 -59.75 1.70 2.54
CA GLN A 182 -60.83 1.42 3.49
C GLN A 182 -61.62 2.67 3.94
N ALA A 183 -61.45 3.80 3.26
CA ALA A 183 -62.25 5.01 3.42
C ALA A 183 -62.95 5.35 2.10
#